data_AF-A0A0G4MRF2-F1
#
_entry.id   AF-A0A0G4MRF2-F1
#
_cell.length_a   1.000
_cell.length_b   1.000
_cell.length_c   1.000
_cell.angle_alpha   90.00
_cell.angle_beta   90.00
_cell.angle_gamma   90.00
#
_symmetry.space_group_name_H-M   'P 1'
#
loop_
_entity.id
_entity.type
_entity.pdbx_description
1 polymer ?
#
loop_
_entity_poly.entity_id
_entity_poly.type
_entity_poly.pdbx_seq_one_letter_code
_entity_poly.pdbx_strand_id
1 'polypeptide(L)'
;MSPHESLKATFAARAQTATHPLTAYLFRLMDLKASNLCLSADVSTARELLHLADKVGPSIVVLKTHHDVVAGWDFNPQTGTGARLAQLARKHGFLIFEDRKF
;
A
#
# COMPACT_ATOMS: atom_id res chain seq x y z
N MET A 1 -27.18 -17.40 -5.63
CA MET A 1 -25.75 -17.63 -5.35
C MET A 1 -25.49 -17.31 -3.90
N SER A 2 -24.78 -18.16 -3.16
CA SER A 2 -24.32 -17.81 -1.81
C SER A 2 -23.29 -16.65 -1.90
N PRO A 3 -23.26 -15.74 -0.91
CA PRO A 3 -22.23 -14.70 -0.88
C PRO A 3 -20.85 -15.32 -0.76
N HIS A 4 -19.86 -14.73 -1.42
CA HIS A 4 -18.46 -15.13 -1.30
C HIS A 4 -17.99 -14.99 0.17
N GLU A 5 -17.13 -15.91 0.64
CA GLU A 5 -16.64 -15.94 2.03
C GLU A 5 -16.07 -14.59 2.50
N SER A 6 -15.39 -13.85 1.61
CA SER A 6 -14.79 -12.54 1.92
C SER A 6 -15.81 -11.45 2.28
N LEU A 7 -17.10 -11.65 1.98
CA LEU A 7 -18.19 -10.72 2.25
C LEU A 7 -18.96 -11.07 3.54
N LYS A 8 -18.62 -12.17 4.21
CA LYS A 8 -19.33 -12.62 5.43
C LYS A 8 -18.92 -11.86 6.69
N ALA A 9 -17.83 -11.11 6.65
CA ALA A 9 -17.31 -10.36 7.79
C ALA A 9 -16.72 -9.02 7.33
N THR A 10 -16.85 -8.00 8.18
CA THR A 10 -16.25 -6.68 7.96
C THR A 10 -14.72 -6.75 8.05
N PHE A 11 -14.04 -5.73 7.53
CA PHE A 11 -12.58 -5.64 7.69
C PHE A 11 -12.18 -5.54 9.16
N ALA A 12 -12.87 -4.77 10.00
CA ALA A 12 -12.65 -4.75 11.45
C ALA A 12 -12.70 -6.14 12.11
N ALA A 13 -13.73 -6.94 11.80
CA ALA A 13 -13.86 -8.29 12.36
C ALA A 13 -12.73 -9.21 11.90
N ARG A 14 -12.37 -9.13 10.61
CA ARG A 14 -11.25 -9.90 10.04
C ARG A 14 -9.90 -9.48 10.62
N ALA A 15 -9.74 -8.22 11.01
CA ALA A 15 -8.51 -7.74 11.64
C ALA A 15 -8.23 -8.38 13.01
N GLN A 16 -9.29 -8.76 13.75
CA GLN A 16 -9.18 -9.37 15.08
C GLN A 16 -8.75 -10.84 15.02
N THR A 17 -9.08 -11.53 13.93
CA THR A 17 -8.83 -12.98 13.77
C THR A 17 -7.70 -13.29 12.78
N ALA A 18 -7.17 -12.28 12.10
CA ALA A 18 -6.04 -12.45 11.18
C ALA A 18 -4.79 -12.93 11.92
N THR A 19 -4.23 -14.07 11.49
CA THR A 19 -3.05 -14.69 12.09
C THR A 19 -1.76 -13.93 11.79
N HIS A 20 -1.66 -13.33 10.60
CA HIS A 20 -0.48 -12.58 10.19
C HIS A 20 -0.62 -11.08 10.55
N PRO A 21 0.36 -10.49 11.23
CA PRO A 21 0.25 -9.10 11.73
C PRO A 21 0.09 -8.07 10.62
N LEU A 22 0.74 -8.26 9.46
CA LEU A 22 0.57 -7.37 8.31
C LEU A 22 -0.85 -7.40 7.75
N THR A 23 -1.48 -8.59 7.75
CA THR A 23 -2.86 -8.77 7.29
C THR A 23 -3.84 -8.11 8.25
N ALA A 24 -3.63 -8.28 9.56
CA ALA A 24 -4.41 -7.59 10.59
C ALA A 24 -4.28 -6.06 10.50
N TYR A 25 -3.08 -5.56 10.14
CA TYR A 25 -2.85 -4.13 9.93
C TYR A 25 -3.53 -3.62 8.64
N LEU A 26 -3.44 -4.36 7.54
CA LEU A 26 -4.13 -4.02 6.29
C LEU A 26 -5.64 -3.90 6.51
N PHE A 27 -6.27 -4.88 7.18
CA PHE A 27 -7.71 -4.80 7.47
C PHE A 27 -8.07 -3.60 8.36
N ARG A 28 -7.23 -3.26 9.34
CA ARG A 28 -7.42 -2.04 10.14
C ARG A 28 -7.35 -0.78 9.29
N LEU A 29 -6.40 -0.68 8.36
CA LEU A 29 -6.33 0.45 7.42
C LEU A 29 -7.57 0.52 6.54
N MET A 30 -8.05 -0.62 6.04
CA MET A 30 -9.23 -0.67 5.16
C MET A 30 -10.50 -0.20 5.86
N ASP A 31 -10.67 -0.59 7.12
CA ASP A 31 -11.79 -0.16 7.96
C ASP A 31 -11.68 1.34 8.29
N LEU A 32 -10.54 1.79 8.82
CA LEU A 32 -10.32 3.19 9.22
C LEU A 32 -10.44 4.17 8.06
N LYS A 33 -10.02 3.78 6.87
CA LYS A 33 -9.99 4.65 5.68
C LYS A 33 -11.19 4.47 4.77
N ALA A 34 -12.12 3.57 5.12
CA ALA A 34 -13.23 3.16 4.26
C ALA A 34 -12.78 2.88 2.80
N SER A 35 -11.62 2.24 2.65
CA SER A 35 -10.99 2.00 1.35
C SER A 35 -10.44 0.58 1.28
N ASN A 36 -10.67 -0.08 0.16
CA ASN A 36 -10.06 -1.35 -0.19
C ASN A 36 -9.18 -1.21 -1.45
N LEU A 37 -8.83 0.01 -1.83
CA LEU A 37 -8.10 0.30 -3.07
C LEU A 37 -6.60 0.03 -2.90
N CYS A 38 -6.09 -0.84 -3.77
CA CYS A 38 -4.67 -0.97 -4.07
C CYS A 38 -4.38 -0.21 -5.37
N LEU A 39 -3.47 0.76 -5.33
CA LEU A 39 -3.05 1.49 -6.51
C LEU A 39 -1.81 0.84 -7.12
N SER A 40 -1.90 0.44 -8.39
CA SER A 40 -0.72 0.14 -9.22
C SER A 40 -0.07 1.44 -9.66
N ALA A 41 1.05 1.81 -9.04
CA ALA A 41 1.73 3.08 -9.29
C ALA A 41 2.76 2.95 -10.42
N ASP A 42 2.29 2.56 -11.60
CA ASP A 42 3.14 2.33 -12.79
C ASP A 42 3.44 3.65 -13.50
N VAL A 43 4.29 4.47 -12.87
CA VAL A 43 4.77 5.76 -13.40
C VAL A 43 6.23 5.69 -13.77
N SER A 44 6.67 6.58 -14.67
CA SER A 44 7.99 6.47 -15.28
C SER A 44 9.14 6.95 -14.41
N THR A 45 8.90 7.78 -13.38
CA THR A 45 9.97 8.39 -12.58
C THR A 45 9.73 8.34 -11.07
N ALA A 46 10.81 8.24 -10.29
CA ALA A 46 10.73 8.24 -8.82
C ALA A 46 10.09 9.51 -8.24
N ARG A 47 10.27 10.65 -8.93
CA ARG A 47 9.64 11.93 -8.57
C ARG A 47 8.12 11.87 -8.74
N GLU A 48 7.63 11.34 -9.85
CA GLU A 48 6.19 11.15 -10.06
C GLU A 48 5.61 10.14 -9.09
N LEU A 49 6.34 9.05 -8.81
CA LEU A 49 5.92 8.04 -7.85
C LEU A 49 5.68 8.64 -6.46
N LEU A 50 6.65 9.42 -5.97
CA LEU A 50 6.55 10.10 -4.67
C LEU A 50 5.44 11.16 -4.66
N HIS A 51 5.28 11.92 -5.75
CA HIS A 51 4.20 12.90 -5.88
C HIS A 51 2.82 12.24 -5.85
N LEU A 52 2.63 11.18 -6.65
CA LEU A 52 1.40 10.41 -6.71
C LEU A 52 1.08 9.80 -5.35
N ALA A 53 2.06 9.17 -4.70
CA ALA A 53 1.90 8.55 -3.39
C ALA A 53 1.46 9.54 -2.30
N ASP A 54 1.97 10.78 -2.30
CA ASP A 54 1.55 11.80 -1.34
C ASP A 54 0.12 12.32 -1.63
N LYS A 55 -0.26 12.45 -2.91
CA LYS A 55 -1.58 12.92 -3.32
C LYS A 55 -2.70 11.91 -3.08
N VAL A 56 -2.46 10.65 -3.42
CA VAL A 56 -3.48 9.60 -3.34
C VAL A 56 -3.41 8.81 -2.04
N GLY A 57 -2.35 8.99 -1.25
CA GLY A 57 -2.10 8.31 0.01
C GLY A 57 -3.33 8.20 0.92
N PRO A 58 -4.11 9.28 1.17
CA PRO A 58 -5.31 9.21 2.00
C PRO A 58 -6.41 8.27 1.47
N SER A 59 -6.45 7.99 0.17
CA SER A 59 -7.52 7.22 -0.49
C SER A 59 -7.18 5.74 -0.71
N ILE A 60 -5.91 5.33 -0.54
CA ILE A 60 -5.45 3.96 -0.79
C ILE A 60 -5.03 3.25 0.49
N VAL A 61 -5.06 1.92 0.48
CA VAL A 61 -4.51 1.08 1.56
C VAL A 61 -3.24 0.35 1.17
N VAL A 62 -2.99 0.21 -0.14
CA VAL A 62 -1.76 -0.37 -0.68
C VAL A 62 -1.30 0.47 -1.87
N LEU A 63 -0.02 0.81 -1.90
CA LEU A 63 0.70 1.33 -3.06
C LEU A 63 1.57 0.20 -3.60
N LYS A 64 1.23 -0.30 -4.79
CA LYS A 64 2.01 -1.32 -5.48
C LYS A 64 3.04 -0.65 -6.38
N THR A 65 4.28 -1.14 -6.35
CA THR A 65 5.41 -0.61 -7.12
C THR A 65 6.01 -1.67 -8.05
N HIS A 66 6.74 -1.21 -9.05
CA HIS A 66 7.70 -1.96 -9.85
C HIS A 66 8.99 -1.13 -9.88
N HIS A 67 9.87 -1.31 -8.91
CA HIS A 67 11.05 -0.42 -8.77
C HIS A 67 12.02 -0.52 -9.95
N ASP A 68 12.01 -1.65 -10.65
CA ASP A 68 12.88 -1.99 -11.79
C ASP A 68 12.58 -1.18 -13.05
N VAL A 69 11.35 -0.67 -13.20
CA VAL A 69 10.94 0.15 -14.35
C VAL A 69 10.88 1.65 -14.06
N VAL A 70 11.12 2.05 -12.80
CA VAL A 70 11.07 3.46 -12.36
C VAL A 70 12.42 4.13 -12.57
N ALA A 71 12.47 5.12 -13.46
CA ALA A 71 13.68 5.88 -13.69
C ALA A 71 14.04 6.77 -12.49
N GLY A 72 15.34 6.84 -12.18
CA GLY A 72 15.87 7.68 -11.10
C GLY A 72 15.58 7.14 -9.70
N TRP A 73 15.40 5.83 -9.56
CA TRP A 73 15.29 5.19 -8.25
C TRP A 73 16.59 5.35 -7.46
N ASP A 74 16.53 6.09 -6.35
CA ASP A 74 17.63 6.22 -5.39
C ASP A 74 17.58 5.07 -4.37
N PHE A 75 18.63 4.26 -4.33
CA PHE A 75 18.79 3.10 -3.45
C PHE A 75 19.33 3.44 -2.06
N ASN A 76 19.60 4.71 -1.75
CA ASN A 76 20.06 5.09 -0.42
C ASN A 76 19.03 4.65 0.65
N PRO A 77 19.42 3.85 1.67
CA PRO A 77 18.47 3.26 2.60
C PRO A 77 17.83 4.27 3.57
N GLN A 78 18.42 5.45 3.75
CA GLN A 78 17.93 6.49 4.67
C GLN A 78 17.26 7.66 3.95
N THR A 79 17.76 8.03 2.77
CA THR A 79 17.30 9.23 2.03
C THR A 79 16.70 8.91 0.67
N GLY A 80 16.84 7.67 0.18
CA GLY A 80 16.44 7.26 -1.15
C GLY A 80 14.93 7.08 -1.33
N THR A 81 14.55 6.58 -2.50
CA THR A 81 13.15 6.52 -2.94
C THR A 81 12.32 5.64 -2.02
N GLY A 82 12.82 4.45 -1.66
CA GLY A 82 12.17 3.56 -0.71
C GLY A 82 11.98 4.19 0.68
N ALA A 83 12.99 4.90 1.19
CA ALA A 83 12.90 5.57 2.49
C ALA A 83 11.84 6.68 2.50
N ARG A 84 11.76 7.47 1.43
CA ARG A 84 10.75 8.52 1.25
C ARG A 84 9.34 7.94 1.07
N LEU A 85 9.18 6.87 0.31
CA LEU A 85 7.92 6.13 0.22
C LEU A 85 7.47 5.61 1.58
N ALA A 86 8.39 5.06 2.39
CA ALA A 86 8.07 4.59 3.74
C ALA A 86 7.62 5.74 4.67
N GLN A 87 8.14 6.96 4.50
CA GLN A 87 7.65 8.13 5.23
C GLN A 87 6.22 8.49 4.80
N LEU A 88 5.92 8.47 3.51
CA LEU A 88 4.56 8.72 2.99
C LEU A 88 3.56 7.64 3.43
N ALA A 89 3.98 6.38 3.41
CA ALA A 89 3.20 5.24 3.89
C ALA A 89 2.80 5.40 5.37
N ARG A 90 3.75 5.82 6.22
CA ARG A 90 3.48 6.14 7.63
C ARG A 90 2.59 7.37 7.79
N LYS A 91 2.82 8.43 7.01
CA LYS A 91 2.03 9.68 7.04
C LYS A 91 0.56 9.45 6.71
N HIS A 92 0.29 8.68 5.65
CA HIS A 92 -1.06 8.52 5.10
C HIS A 92 -1.75 7.21 5.47
N GLY A 93 -1.02 6.23 6.02
CA GLY A 93 -1.55 4.93 6.37
C GLY A 93 -1.84 4.05 5.14
N PHE A 94 -0.79 3.57 4.48
CA PHE A 94 -0.87 2.54 3.45
C PHE A 94 0.34 1.59 3.51
N LEU A 95 0.21 0.41 2.92
CA LEU A 95 1.30 -0.54 2.74
C LEU A 95 2.00 -0.34 1.39
N ILE A 96 3.29 -0.67 1.34
CA ILE A 96 4.05 -0.72 0.07
C ILE A 96 4.16 -2.19 -0.34
N PHE A 97 3.80 -2.49 -1.59
CA PHE A 97 3.88 -3.83 -2.16
C PHE A 97 4.70 -3.79 -3.45
N GLU A 98 5.92 -4.31 -3.41
CA GLU A 98 6.74 -4.47 -4.60
C GLU A 98 6.30 -5.71 -5.40
N ASP A 99 5.82 -5.49 -6.62
CA ASP A 99 5.30 -6.54 -7.51
C ASP A 99 6.42 -7.17 -8.34
N ARG A 100 7.44 -7.68 -7.64
CA ARG A 100 8.66 -8.21 -8.27
C ARG A 100 8.44 -9.53 -9.01
N LYS A 101 7.43 -10.33 -8.61
CA LYS A 101 7.18 -11.70 -9.11
C LYS A 101 8.44 -12.57 -9.06
N PHE A 102 8.86 -12.94 -7.84
CA PHE A 102 10.04 -13.78 -7.57
C PHE A 102 9.96 -15.15 -8.24
#